data_AF-A0A535NP37-F1
#
_entry.id   AF-A0A535NP37-F1
#
_cell.length_a   1.000
_cell.length_b   1.000
_cell.length_c   1.000
_cell.angle_alpha   90.00
_cell.angle_beta   90.00
_cell.angle_gamma   90.00
#
_symmetry.space_group_name_H-M   'P 1'
#
loop_
_entity.id
_entity.type
_entity.pdbx_description
1 polymer ?
#
loop_
_entity_poly.entity_id
_entity_poly.type
_entity_poly.pdbx_seq_one_letter_code
_entity_poly.pdbx_strand_id
1 'polypeptide(L)' 'MRLTNDSYVISITSKGGKTERYFRDEAGWLKVSMRGRTFRMTAEQVLNHLLPAVAGVKPNITIKVEHRPS' A
#
# COMPACT_ATOMS: atom_id res chain seq x y z
N MET A 1 7.39 3.18 -20.57
CA MET A 1 6.55 3.15 -19.36
C MET A 1 7.40 2.64 -18.21
N ARG A 2 7.54 3.39 -17.13
CA ARG A 2 8.31 2.95 -15.96
C ARG A 2 7.43 2.02 -15.14
N LEU A 3 7.86 0.77 -14.95
CA LEU A 3 7.12 -0.29 -14.24
C LEU A 3 7.80 -0.70 -12.93
N THR A 4 8.57 0.23 -12.35
CA THR A 4 9.28 0.01 -11.10
C THR A 4 8.38 0.35 -9.90
N ASN A 5 8.72 -0.19 -8.73
CA ASN A 5 7.89 -0.11 -7.51
C ASN A 5 7.49 1.32 -7.10
N ASP A 6 8.31 2.32 -7.41
CA ASP A 6 8.07 3.74 -7.12
C ASP A 6 7.06 4.41 -8.06
N SER A 7 6.64 3.72 -9.12
CA SER A 7 5.55 4.16 -10.00
C SER A 7 4.17 3.67 -9.55
N TYR A 8 4.03 3.14 -8.34
CA TYR A 8 2.78 2.58 -7.85
C TYR A 8 2.38 3.12 -6.47
N VAL A 9 1.07 3.32 -6.31
CA VAL A 9 0.45 3.54 -5.00
C VAL A 9 -0.55 2.44 -4.74
N ILE A 10 -0.40 1.79 -3.60
CA ILE A 10 -1.25 0.70 -3.16
C ILE A 10 -2.13 1.22 -2.03
N SER A 11 -3.45 1.09 -2.19
CA SER A 11 -4.43 1.51 -1.20
C SER A 11 -5.14 0.28 -0.64
N ILE A 12 -5.19 0.16 0.69
CA ILE A 12 -6.02 -0.83 1.39
C ILE A 12 -7.11 -0.08 2.14
N THR A 13 -8.36 -0.33 1.76
CA THR A 13 -9.54 0.29 2.34
C THR A 13 -10.29 -0.72 3.21
N SER A 14 -10.56 -0.35 4.46
CA SER A 14 -11.40 -1.14 5.37
C SER A 14 -12.89 -0.92 5.11
N LYS A 15 -13.75 -1.81 5.61
CA LYS A 15 -15.23 -1.70 5.55
C LYS A 15 -15.77 -0.30 5.86
N GLY A 16 -15.15 0.42 6.80
CA GLY A 16 -15.56 1.76 7.23
C GLY A 16 -15.03 2.89 6.34
N GLY A 17 -14.56 2.61 5.13
CA GLY A 17 -14.04 3.60 4.16
C GLY A 17 -12.66 4.16 4.48
N LYS A 18 -12.10 3.83 5.66
CA LYS A 18 -10.76 4.27 6.05
C LYS A 18 -9.71 3.55 5.21
N THR A 19 -8.81 4.33 4.62
CA THR A 19 -7.81 3.85 3.66
C THR A 19 -6.41 4.11 4.20
N GLU A 20 -5.57 3.09 4.17
CA GLU A 20 -4.12 3.22 4.30
C GLU A 20 -3.45 3.10 2.93
N ARG A 21 -2.32 3.77 2.75
CA ARG A 21 -1.59 3.83 1.48
C ARG A 21 -0.15 3.37 1.65
N TYR A 22 0.36 2.70 0.63
CA TYR A 22 1.73 2.24 0.54
C TYR A 22 2.33 2.73 -0.78
N PHE A 23 3.52 3.31 -0.74
CA PHE A 23 4.26 3.72 -1.93
C PHE A 23 5.75 3.77 -1.61
N ARG A 24 6.58 3.73 -2.65
CA ARG A 24 8.03 3.82 -2.52
C ARG A 24 8.49 5.22 -2.91
N ASP A 25 9.25 5.86 -2.03
CA ASP A 25 10.00 7.09 -2.33
C ASP A 25 11.50 6.78 -2.45
N GLU A 26 12.32 7.82 -2.59
CA GLU A 26 13.78 7.69 -2.70
C GLU A 26 14.43 7.00 -1.48
N ALA A 27 13.84 7.16 -0.29
CA ALA A 27 14.33 6.60 0.96
C ALA A 27 13.76 5.19 1.26
N GLY A 28 12.84 4.68 0.44
CA GLY A 28 12.28 3.33 0.55
C GLY A 28 10.77 3.31 0.68
N TRP A 29 10.22 2.29 1.32
CA TRP A 29 8.77 2.16 1.43
C TRP A 29 8.20 3.03 2.54
N LEU A 30 7.06 3.62 2.23
CA LEU A 30 6.23 4.39 3.14
C LEU A 30 4.87 3.75 3.29
N LYS A 31 4.36 3.76 4.52
CA LYS A 31 2.96 3.56 4.83
C LYS A 31 2.37 4.83 5.40
N VAL A 32 1.30 5.32 4.79
CA VAL A 32 0.43 6.34 5.36
C VAL A 32 -0.78 5.63 5.95
N SER A 33 -0.87 5.62 7.28
CA SER A 33 -1.99 5.01 8.00
C SER A 33 -3.30 5.74 7.74
N MET A 34 -4.40 5.09 8.10
CA MET A 34 -5.75 5.66 8.08
C MET A 34 -5.91 6.96 8.87
N ARG A 35 -4.97 7.29 9.77
CA ARG A 35 -4.96 8.53 10.57
C ARG A 35 -3.96 9.57 10.03
N GLY A 36 -3.42 9.38 8.84
CA GLY A 36 -2.44 10.30 8.23
C GLY A 36 -1.02 10.20 8.78
N ARG A 37 -0.74 9.28 9.71
CA ARG A 37 0.63 9.03 10.20
C ARG A 37 1.44 8.25 9.17
N THR A 38 2.69 8.65 9.00
CA THR A 38 3.63 8.06 8.04
C THR A 38 4.66 7.18 8.76
N PHE A 39 4.94 6.00 8.20
CA PHE A 39 5.89 5.02 8.74
C PHE A 39 6.82 4.52 7.64
N ARG A 40 8.10 4.35 7.97
CA ARG A 40 9.09 3.69 7.10
C ARG A 40 8.92 2.18 7.20
N MET A 41 9.05 1.50 6.07
CA MET A 41 8.88 0.05 5.99
C MET A 41 9.96 -0.59 5.10
N THR A 42 10.27 -1.86 5.36
CA THR A 42 10.99 -2.71 4.40
C THR A 42 10.03 -3.29 3.36
N ALA A 43 10.56 -3.85 2.28
CA ALA A 43 9.75 -4.51 1.25
C ALA A 43 8.96 -5.71 1.82
N GLU A 44 9.59 -6.50 2.70
CA GLU A 44 9.00 -7.66 3.36
C GLU A 44 7.84 -7.25 4.27
N GLN A 45 7.99 -6.15 5.01
CA GLN A 45 6.90 -5.63 5.84
C GLN A 45 5.73 -5.15 4.99
N VAL A 46 5.99 -4.50 3.85
CA VAL A 46 4.93 -4.14 2.89
C VAL A 46 4.24 -5.40 2.39
N LEU A 47 4.98 -6.41 1.93
CA LEU A 47 4.40 -7.68 1.48
C LEU A 47 3.54 -8.36 2.56
N ASN A 48 3.97 -8.36 3.82
CA ASN A 48 3.17 -8.90 4.93
C ASN A 48 1.81 -8.22 5.09
N HIS A 49 1.69 -6.95 4.70
CA HIS A 49 0.40 -6.25 4.67
C HIS A 49 -0.40 -6.51 3.39
N LEU A 50 0.28 -6.64 2.24
CA LEU A 50 -0.36 -6.83 0.95
C LEU A 50 -0.87 -8.25 0.74
N LEU A 51 -0.08 -9.27 1.09
CA LEU A 51 -0.38 -10.66 0.81
C LEU A 51 -1.76 -11.10 1.36
N PRO A 52 -2.14 -10.79 2.61
CA PRO A 52 -3.47 -11.13 3.11
C PRO A 52 -4.62 -10.43 2.37
N ALA A 53 -4.36 -9.23 1.84
CA ALA A 53 -5.33 -8.46 1.07
C ALA A 53 -5.50 -9.00 -0.35
N VAL A 54 -4.39 -9.31 -1.01
CA VAL A 54 -4.38 -9.87 -2.37
C VAL A 54 -4.92 -11.30 -2.38
N ALA A 55 -4.59 -12.11 -1.38
CA ALA A 55 -5.10 -13.47 -1.25
C ALA A 55 -6.59 -13.54 -0.88
N GLY A 56 -7.23 -12.41 -0.56
CA GLY A 56 -8.65 -12.37 -0.19
C GLY A 56 -8.97 -13.04 1.16
N VAL A 57 -7.96 -13.40 1.95
CA VAL A 57 -8.14 -14.09 3.25
C VAL A 57 -8.58 -13.13 4.36
N LYS A 58 -8.29 -11.84 4.23
CA LYS A 58 -8.72 -10.82 5.19
C LYS A 58 -10.10 -10.31 4.83
N PRO A 59 -11.15 -10.57 5.63
CA PRO A 59 -12.50 -10.16 5.29
C PRO A 59 -12.64 -8.64 5.39
N ASN A 60 -13.53 -8.08 4.58
CA ASN A 60 -13.92 -6.67 4.62
C ASN A 60 -12.78 -5.64 4.37
N ILE A 61 -11.82 -6.01 3.52
CA ILE A 61 -10.87 -5.05 2.97
C ILE A 61 -10.88 -5.08 1.44
N THR A 62 -10.61 -3.93 0.83
CA THR A 62 -10.44 -3.77 -0.60
C THR A 62 -9.01 -3.30 -0.87
N ILE A 63 -8.34 -3.90 -1.85
CA ILE A 63 -7.03 -3.44 -2.32
C ILE A 63 -7.16 -2.81 -3.71
N LYS A 64 -6.51 -1.67 -3.92
CA LYS A 64 -6.40 -1.00 -5.22
C LYS A 64 -4.94 -0.65 -5.47
N VAL A 65 -4.43 -0.96 -6.65
CA VAL A 65 -3.08 -0.55 -7.10
C VAL A 65 -3.25 0.43 -8.25
N GLU A 66 -2.66 1.61 -8.10
CA GLU A 66 -2.70 2.67 -9.11
C GLU A 66 -1.29 2.91 -9.64
N HIS A 67 -1.13 2.85 -10.96
CA HIS A 67 0.09 3.31 -11.62
C HIS A 67 0.09 4.83 -11.65
N ARG A 68 1.17 5.43 -11.14
CA ARG A 68 1.44 6.86 -11.21
C ARG A 68 2.73 7.03 -12.02
N PRO A 69 2.63 7.39 -13.30
CA PRO A 69 3.81 7.79 -14.04
C PRO A 69 4.44 8.97 -13.30
N SER A 70 5.70 8.77 -12.89
CA SER A 70 6.57 9.81 -12.34
C SER A 70 6.94 10.82 -13.41
#